data_AF-T1A7Q9-F1
#
_entry.id   AF-T1A7Q9-F1
#
_cell.length_a   1.000
_cell.length_b   1.000
_cell.length_c   1.000
_cell.angle_alpha   90.00
_cell.angle_beta   90.00
_cell.angle_gamma   90.00
#
_symmetry.space_group_name_H-M   'P 1'
#
loop_
_entity.id
_entity.type
_entity.pdbx_description
1 polymer ?
#
loop_
_entity_poly.entity_id
_entity_poly.type
_entity_poly.pdbx_seq_one_letter_code
_entity_poly.pdbx_strand_id
1 'polypeptide(L)'
;NNASHFGNKLHTVQGTDIPLIREFVVTTASLHDSQVDLSIPGIPCYRDKGYAGAQCRGINATMDKASRNHPLTVDKIRRNLRITRKRSPGERPYSVMKVVMHGGHTFVTMVRRYRVKAMFLCLGYNTLTMITLKKQGKIA
;
A
#
# COMPACT_ATOMS: atom_id res chain seq x y z
N ASN A 1 -23.44 -13.51 2.91
CA ASN A 1 -22.63 -12.28 2.92
C ASN A 1 -23.48 -11.11 2.47
N ASN A 2 -24.12 -10.40 3.41
CA ASN A 2 -25.02 -9.27 3.14
C ASN A 2 -24.61 -8.02 3.96
N ALA A 3 -23.30 -7.79 4.09
CA ALA A 3 -22.79 -6.61 4.77
C ALA A 3 -22.69 -5.44 3.77
N SER A 4 -23.39 -4.34 4.05
CA SER A 4 -23.21 -3.09 3.32
C SER A 4 -21.91 -2.43 3.74
N HIS A 5 -20.93 -2.41 2.83
CA HIS A 5 -19.67 -1.72 3.06
C HIS A 5 -19.77 -0.27 2.57
N PHE A 6 -20.10 0.65 3.47
CA PHE A 6 -20.06 2.08 3.19
C PHE A 6 -18.65 2.64 3.44
N GLY A 7 -18.06 3.30 2.44
CA GLY A 7 -16.77 3.95 2.56
C GLY A 7 -15.93 3.90 1.29
N ASN A 8 -14.74 4.51 1.37
CA ASN A 8 -13.76 4.50 0.30
C ASN A 8 -12.45 3.87 0.80
N LYS A 9 -11.70 3.27 -0.12
CA LYS A 9 -10.36 2.74 0.11
C LYS A 9 -9.35 3.51 -0.72
N LEU A 10 -8.20 3.78 -0.14
CA LEU A 10 -7.04 4.37 -0.80
C LEU A 10 -5.99 3.26 -1.00
N HIS A 11 -5.73 2.92 -2.25
CA HIS A 11 -4.66 2.00 -2.66
C HIS A 11 -3.46 2.85 -3.08
N THR A 12 -2.26 2.53 -2.60
CA THR A 12 -1.04 3.27 -2.94
C THR A 12 0.09 2.34 -3.34
N VAL A 13 0.94 2.81 -4.25
CA VAL A 13 2.26 2.23 -4.54
C VAL A 13 3.32 3.17 -4.05
N GLN A 14 4.28 2.61 -3.33
CA GLN A 14 5.35 3.36 -2.69
C GLN A 14 6.70 2.84 -3.16
N GLY A 15 7.68 3.75 -3.24
CA GLY A 15 9.06 3.38 -3.52
C GLY A 15 9.70 2.63 -2.33
N THR A 16 10.45 1.57 -2.62
CA THR A 16 11.31 0.92 -1.61
C THR A 16 12.66 1.62 -1.44
N ASP A 17 13.04 2.45 -2.40
CA ASP A 17 14.24 3.27 -2.45
C ASP A 17 14.03 4.60 -1.72
N ILE A 18 13.04 5.38 -2.15
CA ILE A 18 12.59 6.61 -1.52
C ILE A 18 11.12 6.38 -1.14
N PRO A 19 10.74 6.54 0.15
CA PRO A 19 9.41 6.20 0.65
C PRO A 19 8.36 7.26 0.26
N LEU A 20 8.25 7.54 -1.04
CA LEU A 20 7.23 8.41 -1.63
C LEU A 20 6.12 7.54 -2.22
N ILE A 21 4.90 8.06 -2.14
CA ILE A 21 3.75 7.53 -2.89
C ILE A 21 3.95 7.91 -4.35
N ARG A 22 4.07 6.92 -5.22
CA ARG A 22 4.29 7.09 -6.67
C ARG A 22 2.98 7.10 -7.45
N GLU A 23 2.05 6.25 -7.04
CA GLU A 23 0.75 6.11 -7.68
C GLU A 23 -0.30 5.77 -6.61
N PHE A 24 -1.54 6.20 -6.82
CA PHE A 24 -2.65 5.84 -5.97
C PHE A 24 -3.93 5.66 -6.76
N VAL A 25 -4.82 4.80 -6.27
CA VAL A 25 -6.17 4.62 -6.79
C VAL A 25 -7.14 4.62 -5.62
N VAL A 26 -8.32 5.18 -5.85
CA VAL A 26 -9.40 5.19 -4.87
C VAL A 26 -10.55 4.35 -5.40
N THR A 27 -11.05 3.46 -4.57
CA THR A 27 -12.20 2.61 -4.87
C THR A 27 -13.22 2.66 -3.74
N THR A 28 -14.40 2.10 -3.98
CA THR A 28 -15.36 1.84 -2.89
C THR A 28 -14.77 0.81 -1.92
N ALA A 29 -15.23 0.86 -0.67
CA ALA A 29 -14.80 -0.08 0.37
C ALA A 29 -15.21 -1.54 0.09
N SER A 30 -16.22 -1.75 -0.76
CA SER A 30 -16.67 -3.07 -1.20
C SER A 30 -15.67 -3.80 -2.09
N LEU A 31 -14.78 -3.08 -2.78
CA LEU A 31 -13.79 -3.70 -3.67
C LEU A 31 -12.67 -4.34 -2.84
N HIS A 32 -12.31 -5.58 -3.16
CA HIS A 32 -11.21 -6.27 -2.48
C HIS A 32 -9.87 -5.78 -3.04
N ASP A 33 -8.88 -5.61 -2.17
CA ASP A 33 -7.63 -4.95 -2.54
C ASP A 33 -6.84 -5.75 -3.61
N SER A 34 -7.01 -7.08 -3.63
CA SER A 34 -6.41 -7.95 -4.67
C SER A 34 -6.96 -7.71 -6.08
N GLN A 35 -8.06 -6.98 -6.23
CA GLN A 35 -8.65 -6.64 -7.53
C GLN A 35 -8.10 -5.32 -8.10
N VAL A 36 -7.26 -4.61 -7.34
CA VAL A 36 -6.60 -3.38 -7.77
C VAL A 36 -5.12 -3.67 -7.97
N ASP A 37 -4.68 -3.75 -9.22
CA ASP A 37 -3.27 -3.93 -9.54
C ASP A 37 -2.61 -2.63 -9.98
N LEU A 38 -1.82 -2.06 -9.07
CA LEU A 38 -0.97 -0.89 -9.32
C LEU A 38 0.48 -1.27 -9.62
N SER A 39 0.81 -2.56 -9.75
CA SER A 39 2.17 -3.00 -10.02
C SER A 39 2.64 -2.61 -11.42
N ILE A 40 3.93 -2.31 -11.56
CA ILE A 40 4.53 -1.85 -12.81
C ILE A 40 5.34 -3.00 -13.41
N PRO A 41 5.18 -3.33 -14.71
CA PRO A 41 5.97 -4.35 -15.39
C PRO A 41 7.47 -4.17 -15.16
N GLY A 42 8.18 -5.27 -14.89
CA GLY A 42 9.63 -5.25 -14.63
C GLY A 42 10.05 -4.79 -13.22
N ILE A 43 9.12 -4.29 -12.38
CA ILE A 43 9.43 -3.85 -11.02
C ILE A 43 8.96 -4.88 -9.98
N PRO A 44 9.77 -5.24 -8.96
CA PRO A 44 9.34 -6.07 -7.85
C PRO A 44 8.17 -5.47 -7.07
N CYS A 45 7.06 -6.21 -6.97
CA CYS A 45 5.90 -5.84 -6.17
C CYS A 45 5.84 -6.70 -4.90
N TYR A 46 6.20 -6.10 -3.76
CA TYR A 46 6.22 -6.77 -2.45
C TYR A 46 4.84 -6.73 -1.80
N ARG A 47 4.14 -7.87 -1.76
CA ARG A 47 2.76 -7.96 -1.26
C ARG A 47 2.64 -8.93 -0.09
N ASP A 48 1.62 -8.73 0.74
CA ASP A 48 1.33 -9.63 1.86
C ASP A 48 0.77 -10.99 1.41
N LYS A 49 0.57 -11.90 2.36
CA LYS A 49 0.03 -13.26 2.11
C LYS A 49 -1.44 -13.26 1.66
N GLY A 50 -2.18 -12.18 1.90
CA GLY A 50 -3.57 -11.98 1.47
C GLY A 50 -3.69 -11.81 -0.04
N TYR A 51 -2.62 -11.36 -0.72
CA TYR A 51 -2.54 -11.31 -2.19
C TYR A 51 -2.09 -12.63 -2.82
N ALA A 52 -2.03 -13.74 -2.07
CA ALA A 52 -1.69 -15.05 -2.63
C ALA A 52 -2.71 -15.45 -3.71
N GLY A 53 -2.23 -15.73 -4.93
CA GLY A 53 -3.07 -16.03 -6.09
C GLY A 53 -3.58 -14.80 -6.86
N ALA A 54 -3.36 -13.58 -6.35
CA ALA A 54 -3.71 -12.35 -7.06
C ALA A 54 -2.75 -12.09 -8.23
N GLN A 55 -3.31 -11.67 -9.36
CA GLN A 55 -2.53 -11.26 -10.53
C GLN A 55 -1.59 -10.10 -10.19
N CYS A 56 -0.46 -10.04 -10.89
CA CYS A 56 0.55 -8.99 -10.75
C CYS A 56 1.16 -8.73 -12.12
N ARG A 57 1.05 -7.50 -12.61
CA ARG A 57 1.74 -7.03 -13.81
C ARG A 57 3.26 -6.95 -13.62
N GLY A 58 3.71 -6.65 -12.40
CA GLY A 58 5.12 -6.57 -12.04
C GLY A 58 5.78 -7.92 -11.72
N ILE A 59 7.01 -7.87 -11.22
CA ILE A 59 7.71 -9.07 -10.72
C ILE A 59 7.06 -9.46 -9.38
N ASN A 60 6.37 -10.58 -9.38
CA ASN A 60 5.55 -11.01 -8.24
C ASN A 60 6.41 -11.40 -7.03
N ALA A 61 6.47 -10.51 -6.03
CA ALA A 61 7.11 -10.76 -4.74
C ALA A 61 6.06 -10.82 -3.60
N THR A 62 4.92 -11.48 -3.86
CA THR A 62 3.94 -11.83 -2.83
C THR A 62 4.51 -12.85 -1.84
N MET A 63 4.18 -12.66 -0.56
CA MET A 63 4.56 -13.60 0.49
C MET A 63 3.86 -14.96 0.32
N ASP A 64 4.61 -16.03 0.56
CA ASP A 64 4.06 -17.39 0.54
C ASP A 64 3.09 -17.59 1.73
N LYS A 65 1.92 -18.17 1.45
CA LYS A 65 0.89 -18.50 2.44
C LYS A 65 0.95 -19.98 2.77
N ALA A 66 0.93 -20.33 4.06
CA ALA A 66 0.75 -21.71 4.49
C ALA A 66 -0.69 -22.16 4.21
N SER A 67 -0.88 -23.41 3.80
CA SER A 67 -2.21 -24.02 3.67
C SER A 67 -2.36 -25.19 4.62
N ARG A 68 -3.59 -25.69 4.77
CA ARG A 68 -3.89 -26.83 5.64
C ARG A 68 -3.01 -28.01 5.26
N ASN A 69 -2.32 -28.59 6.24
CA ASN A 69 -1.38 -29.71 6.07
C ASN A 69 -0.15 -29.43 5.16
N HIS A 70 0.08 -28.17 4.78
CA HIS A 70 1.25 -27.75 4.01
C HIS A 70 1.90 -26.52 4.65
N PRO A 71 2.71 -26.72 5.70
CA PRO A 71 3.45 -25.63 6.33
C PRO A 71 4.51 -25.05 5.38
N LEU A 72 4.95 -23.82 5.67
CA LEU A 72 6.03 -23.19 4.91
C LEU A 72 7.36 -23.86 5.24
N THR A 73 8.16 -24.13 4.21
CA THR A 73 9.56 -24.54 4.38
C THR A 73 10.40 -23.40 4.95
N VAL A 74 11.55 -23.72 5.54
CA VAL A 74 12.48 -22.75 6.14
C VAL A 74 12.87 -21.65 5.13
N ASP A 75 13.09 -22.01 3.86
CA ASP A 75 13.44 -21.05 2.82
C ASP A 75 12.29 -20.09 2.49
N LYS A 76 11.05 -20.58 2.44
CA LYS A 76 9.86 -19.75 2.26
C LYS A 76 9.68 -18.80 3.44
N ILE A 77 9.96 -19.25 4.67
CA ILE A 77 9.94 -18.41 5.86
C ILE A 77 10.99 -17.29 5.74
N ARG A 78 12.24 -17.63 5.41
CA ARG A 78 13.33 -16.65 5.23
C ARG A 78 13.03 -15.65 4.12
N ARG A 79 12.47 -16.11 2.99
CA ARG A 79 11.98 -15.25 1.89
C ARG A 79 10.89 -14.28 2.40
N ASN A 80 9.90 -14.79 3.12
CA ASN A 80 8.81 -13.99 3.69
C ASN A 80 9.32 -12.93 4.69
N LEU A 81 10.30 -13.26 5.52
CA LEU A 81 10.95 -12.30 6.42
C LEU A 81 11.65 -11.19 5.63
N ARG A 82 12.37 -11.53 4.56
CA ARG A 82 12.99 -10.55 3.65
C ARG A 82 11.95 -9.63 2.99
N ILE A 83 10.86 -10.19 2.46
CA ILE A 83 9.76 -9.41 1.86
C ILE A 83 9.12 -8.50 2.92
N THR A 84 8.89 -9.00 4.13
CA THR A 84 8.32 -8.23 5.24
C THR A 84 9.16 -7.01 5.59
N ARG A 85 10.50 -7.13 5.64
CA ARG A 85 11.39 -5.98 5.89
C ARG A 85 11.30 -4.90 4.82
N LYS A 86 11.08 -5.28 3.56
CA LYS A 86 10.90 -4.32 2.44
C LYS A 86 9.50 -3.69 2.44
N ARG A 87 8.49 -4.45 2.87
CA ARG A 87 7.09 -4.04 2.95
C ARG A 87 6.78 -3.14 4.15
N SER A 88 7.39 -3.40 5.31
CA SER A 88 7.00 -2.73 6.57
C SER A 88 7.07 -1.19 6.53
N PRO A 89 8.03 -0.54 5.82
CA PRO A 89 7.99 0.91 5.65
C PRO A 89 6.75 1.41 4.90
N GLY A 90 6.12 0.53 4.10
CA GLY A 90 4.90 0.79 3.33
C GLY A 90 3.67 1.20 4.15
N GLU A 91 3.67 0.91 5.45
CA GLU A 91 2.58 1.28 6.38
C GLU A 91 2.68 2.75 6.84
N ARG A 92 3.88 3.35 6.72
CA ARG A 92 4.17 4.70 7.23
C ARG A 92 3.23 5.77 6.64
N PRO A 93 2.93 5.83 5.33
CA PRO A 93 2.04 6.87 4.82
C PRO A 93 0.63 6.78 5.36
N TYR A 94 0.10 5.58 5.57
CA TYR A 94 -1.23 5.41 6.14
C TYR A 94 -1.28 5.94 7.58
N SER A 95 -0.24 5.67 8.37
CA SER A 95 -0.11 6.22 9.73
C SER A 95 -0.06 7.75 9.71
N VAL A 96 0.80 8.35 8.88
CA VAL A 96 0.96 9.81 8.78
C VAL A 96 -0.33 10.47 8.28
N MET A 97 -0.92 9.97 7.19
CA MET A 97 -2.16 10.53 6.64
C MET A 97 -3.32 10.42 7.63
N LYS A 98 -3.43 9.31 8.38
CA LYS A 98 -4.50 9.11 9.35
C LYS A 98 -4.32 9.98 10.60
N VAL A 99 -3.12 9.98 11.20
CA VAL A 99 -2.85 10.55 12.51
C VAL A 99 -2.42 12.01 12.42
N VAL A 100 -1.47 12.34 11.54
CA VAL A 100 -0.88 13.68 11.45
C VAL A 100 -1.72 14.63 10.60
N MET A 101 -2.27 14.12 9.49
CA MET A 101 -3.12 14.93 8.60
C MET A 101 -4.62 14.82 8.91
N HIS A 102 -4.97 14.04 9.94
CA HIS A 102 -6.35 13.79 10.32
C HIS A 102 -7.24 13.29 9.16
N GLY A 103 -6.66 12.57 8.20
CA GLY A 103 -7.32 12.08 6.99
C GLY A 103 -8.23 10.87 7.21
N GLY A 104 -8.30 10.33 8.43
CA GLY A 104 -9.05 9.12 8.76
C GLY A 104 -10.57 9.27 8.67
N HIS A 105 -11.11 10.48 8.81
CA HIS A 105 -12.54 10.75 8.69
C HIS A 105 -12.85 11.55 7.43
N THR A 106 -13.87 11.15 6.68
CA THR A 106 -14.32 11.92 5.52
C THR A 106 -15.84 11.95 5.39
N PHE A 107 -16.39 13.16 5.29
CA PHE A 107 -17.82 13.43 5.10
C PHE A 107 -18.26 13.41 3.61
N VAL A 108 -17.37 13.00 2.70
CA VAL A 108 -17.67 12.95 1.27
C VAL A 108 -18.08 11.53 0.89
N THR A 109 -19.25 11.42 0.29
CA THR A 109 -19.89 10.13 -0.02
C THR A 109 -19.49 9.60 -1.40
N MET A 110 -19.06 10.48 -2.31
CA MET A 110 -18.69 10.11 -3.68
C MET A 110 -17.19 9.79 -3.81
N VAL A 111 -16.88 8.66 -4.43
CA VAL A 111 -15.50 8.23 -4.78
C VAL A 111 -14.73 9.33 -5.49
N ARG A 112 -15.35 10.03 -6.46
CA ARG A 112 -14.71 11.11 -7.23
C ARG A 112 -14.28 12.29 -6.33
N ARG A 113 -15.10 12.66 -5.35
CA ARG A 113 -14.78 13.72 -4.38
C ARG A 113 -13.70 13.27 -3.40
N TYR A 114 -13.77 12.03 -2.92
CA TYR A 114 -12.74 11.47 -2.06
C TYR A 114 -11.39 11.34 -2.78
N ARG A 115 -11.39 11.04 -4.09
CA ARG A 115 -10.17 10.98 -4.90
C ARG A 115 -9.38 12.29 -4.88
N VAL A 116 -10.06 13.44 -4.95
CA VAL A 116 -9.41 14.75 -4.84
C VAL A 116 -8.83 14.94 -3.44
N LYS A 117 -9.56 14.58 -2.39
CA LYS A 117 -9.03 14.63 -1.01
C LYS A 117 -7.82 13.71 -0.83
N ALA A 118 -7.87 12.50 -1.35
CA ALA A 118 -6.78 11.54 -1.32
C ALA A 118 -5.54 12.05 -2.07
N MET A 119 -5.73 12.73 -3.20
CA MET A 119 -4.64 13.40 -3.94
C MET A 119 -3.89 14.39 -3.05
N PHE A 120 -4.61 15.27 -2.34
CA PHE A 120 -3.99 16.24 -1.42
C PHE A 120 -3.32 15.57 -0.21
N LEU A 121 -3.89 14.48 0.32
CA LEU A 121 -3.26 13.70 1.40
C LEU A 121 -1.95 13.05 0.93
N CYS A 122 -1.94 12.42 -0.25
CA CYS A 122 -0.74 11.81 -0.83
C CYS A 122 0.33 12.87 -1.13
N LEU A 123 -0.07 14.01 -1.71
CA LEU A 123 0.82 15.13 -1.97
C LEU A 123 1.41 15.67 -0.67
N GLY A 124 0.58 15.92 0.34
CA GLY A 124 1.04 16.38 1.66
C GLY A 124 2.04 15.41 2.29
N TYR A 125 1.78 14.10 2.19
CA TYR A 125 2.70 13.07 2.69
C TYR A 125 4.05 13.11 1.97
N ASN A 126 4.03 13.18 0.64
CA ASN A 126 5.24 13.25 -0.16
C ASN A 126 6.05 14.51 0.19
N THR A 127 5.40 15.67 0.30
CA THR A 127 6.07 16.93 0.67
C THR A 127 6.72 16.86 2.04
N LEU A 128 6.00 16.37 3.07
CA LEU A 128 6.57 16.19 4.42
C LEU A 128 7.75 15.21 4.42
N THR A 129 7.63 14.12 3.67
CA THR A 129 8.70 13.12 3.54
C THR A 129 9.92 13.71 2.85
N MET A 130 9.76 14.46 1.76
CA MET A 130 10.85 15.16 1.08
C MET A 130 11.54 16.16 2.00
N ILE A 131 10.80 17.00 2.73
CA ILE A 131 11.38 17.94 3.70
C ILE A 131 12.20 17.19 4.76
N THR A 132 11.69 16.07 5.25
CA THR A 132 12.38 15.23 6.25
C THR A 132 13.66 14.63 5.67
N LEU A 133 13.61 14.10 4.44
CA LEU A 133 14.78 13.55 3.76
C LEU A 133 15.84 14.61 3.49
N LYS A 134 15.42 15.83 3.11
CA LYS A 134 16.32 16.97 2.91
C LYS A 134 16.99 17.40 4.21
N LYS A 135 16.23 17.51 5.31
CA LYS A 135 16.78 17.80 6.65
C LYS A 135 17.77 16.73 7.13
N GLN A 136 17.60 15.49 6.68
CA GLN A 136 18.53 14.39 6.95
C GLN A 136 19.75 14.35 6.01
N GLY A 137 19.84 15.23 5.01
CA GLY A 137 20.90 15.23 4.01
C GLY A 137 20.86 14.02 3.06
N LYS A 138 19.72 13.33 2.96
CA LYS A 138 19.56 12.14 2.08
C LYS A 138 19.22 12.50 0.63
N ILE A 139 18.80 13.73 0.40
CA ILE A 139 18.50 14.31 -0.91
C ILE A 139 19.02 15.76 -0.93
N ALA A 140 19.31 16.28 -2.12
CA ALA A 140 19.81 17.64 -2.34
C ALA A 140 18.76 18.74 -2.05
#